data_AF-A0AAV2FGD8-F1
#
_entry.id   AF-A0AAV2FGD8-F1
#
_cell.length_a   1.000
_cell.length_b   1.000
_cell.length_c   1.000
_cell.angle_alpha   90.00
_cell.angle_beta   90.00
_cell.angle_gamma   90.00
#
_symmetry.space_group_name_H-M   'P 1'
#
loop_
_entity.id
_entity.type
_entity.pdbx_description
1 polymer ?
#
loop_
_entity_poly.entity_id
_entity_poly.type
_entity_poly.pdbx_seq_one_letter_code
_entity_poly.pdbx_strand_id
1 'polypeptide(L)'
;MPRIVSGNQFVGVRGRQIHEETLIANELIDSRKKSGKSGLFFKLDIEKAFDNVNWNCLERILQCWDFPPKVRGWISGLVTSPLLSVLVNGESTVFFKMEKGLRQGDPISPFLFMLVMDILSFILGSLKIDGRLTSFRMDEVGLRGEVTHLYMLIIRSSFVMLVKSRC
;
A
#
# COMPACT_ATOMS: atom_id res chain seq x y z
N MET A 1 -6.74 13.63 -7.41
CA MET A 1 -6.49 12.33 -6.74
C MET A 1 -6.64 11.10 -7.64
N PRO A 2 -7.63 10.93 -8.53
CA PRO A 2 -7.80 9.65 -9.24
C PRO A 2 -6.77 9.36 -10.34
N ARG A 3 -5.89 10.32 -10.68
CA ARG A 3 -4.82 10.13 -11.69
C ARG A 3 -3.48 9.65 -11.14
N ILE A 4 -3.30 9.65 -9.81
CA ILE A 4 -2.01 9.36 -9.18
C ILE A 4 -1.99 7.94 -8.60
N VAL A 5 -3.17 7.40 -8.28
CA VAL A 5 -3.31 6.11 -7.60
C VAL A 5 -3.64 5.01 -8.61
N SER A 6 -2.91 3.89 -8.52
CA SER A 6 -3.12 2.75 -9.42
C SER A 6 -4.56 2.21 -9.41
N GLY A 7 -4.97 1.58 -10.52
CA GLY A 7 -6.30 0.96 -10.65
C GLY A 7 -6.58 -0.15 -9.63
N ASN A 8 -5.54 -0.71 -9.02
CA ASN A 8 -5.63 -1.85 -8.11
C ASN A 8 -5.80 -1.43 -6.64
N GLN A 9 -5.84 -0.12 -6.34
CA GLN A 9 -5.99 0.42 -5.00
C GLN A 9 -7.42 0.92 -4.78
N PHE A 10 -8.22 0.23 -3.97
CA PHE A 10 -9.61 0.63 -3.74
C PHE A 10 -9.78 1.41 -2.43
N VAL A 11 -8.75 1.46 -1.58
CA VAL A 11 -8.79 2.22 -0.32
C VAL A 11 -8.31 3.65 -0.48
N GLY A 12 -9.09 4.60 0.08
CA GLY A 12 -8.79 6.03 0.06
C GLY A 12 -9.16 6.75 -1.24
N VAL A 13 -9.77 6.05 -2.20
CA VAL A 13 -10.21 6.60 -3.49
C VAL A 13 -11.74 6.73 -3.48
N ARG A 14 -12.25 7.95 -3.71
CA ARG A 14 -13.70 8.20 -3.78
C ARG A 14 -14.34 7.33 -4.87
N GLY A 15 -15.34 6.53 -4.50
CA GLY A 15 -16.10 5.70 -5.44
C GLY A 15 -15.65 4.24 -5.57
N ARG A 16 -14.65 3.80 -4.80
CA ARG A 16 -14.26 2.39 -4.68
C ARG A 16 -14.57 1.89 -3.27
N GLN A 17 -15.11 0.68 -3.14
CA GLN A 17 -15.51 0.13 -1.84
C GLN A 17 -14.70 -1.12 -1.46
N ILE A 18 -14.44 -1.30 -0.15
CA ILE A 18 -13.65 -2.43 0.39
C ILE A 18 -14.30 -3.79 0.07
N HIS A 19 -15.63 -3.83 -0.05
CA HIS A 19 -16.34 -5.05 -0.40
C HIS A 19 -16.05 -5.49 -1.85
N GLU A 20 -15.74 -4.56 -2.76
CA GLU A 20 -15.37 -4.87 -4.15
C GLU A 20 -14.02 -5.60 -4.18
N GLU A 21 -13.04 -5.17 -3.39
CA GLU A 21 -11.74 -5.87 -3.29
C GLU A 21 -11.89 -7.30 -2.77
N THR A 22 -12.72 -7.50 -1.75
CA THR A 22 -12.95 -8.83 -1.16
C THR A 22 -13.61 -9.76 -2.17
N LEU A 23 -14.58 -9.24 -2.92
CA LEU A 23 -15.26 -9.98 -3.98
C LEU A 23 -14.28 -10.36 -5.11
N ILE A 24 -13.45 -9.41 -5.56
CA ILE A 24 -12.42 -9.65 -6.59
C ILE A 24 -11.44 -10.72 -6.11
N ALA A 25 -10.96 -10.65 -4.86
CA ALA A 25 -10.04 -11.64 -4.32
C ALA A 25 -10.65 -13.05 -4.26
N ASN A 26 -11.90 -13.16 -3.80
CA ASN A 26 -12.61 -14.45 -3.76
C ASN A 26 -12.81 -15.03 -5.17
N GLU A 27 -13.21 -14.20 -6.13
CA GLU A 27 -13.39 -14.64 -7.51
C GLU A 27 -12.06 -15.11 -8.14
N LEU A 28 -10.93 -14.46 -7.83
CA LEU A 28 -9.60 -14.91 -8.29
C LEU A 28 -9.24 -16.29 -7.75
N ILE A 29 -9.49 -16.51 -6.46
CA ILE A 29 -9.22 -17.79 -5.81
C ILE A 29 -10.10 -18.88 -6.42
N ASP A 30 -11.40 -18.62 -6.55
CA ASP A 30 -12.37 -19.60 -7.03
C ASP A 30 -12.18 -19.90 -8.51
N SER A 31 -11.96 -18.89 -9.35
CA SER A 31 -11.61 -19.08 -10.76
C SER A 31 -10.33 -19.90 -10.91
N ARG A 32 -9.32 -19.68 -10.06
CA ARG A 32 -8.09 -20.46 -10.11
C ARG A 32 -8.32 -21.93 -9.75
N LYS A 33 -9.06 -22.18 -8.66
CA LYS A 33 -9.46 -23.53 -8.23
C LYS A 33 -10.21 -24.27 -9.33
N LYS A 34 -11.22 -23.63 -9.96
CA LYS A 34 -12.00 -24.19 -11.06
C LYS A 34 -11.14 -24.50 -12.29
N SER A 35 -10.17 -23.63 -12.61
CA SER A 35 -9.30 -23.81 -13.77
C SER A 35 -8.27 -24.94 -13.63
N GLY A 36 -8.03 -25.43 -12.41
CA GLY A 36 -7.00 -26.45 -12.12
C GLY A 36 -5.55 -25.99 -12.35
N LYS A 37 -5.32 -24.71 -12.63
CA LYS A 37 -3.97 -24.17 -12.92
C LYS A 37 -3.24 -23.81 -11.63
N SER A 38 -1.95 -24.14 -11.53
CA SER A 38 -1.11 -23.79 -10.37
C SER A 38 -0.99 -22.28 -10.17
N GLY A 39 -1.16 -21.78 -8.94
CA GLY A 39 -1.03 -20.35 -8.63
C GLY A 39 -0.67 -20.16 -7.16
N LEU A 40 0.00 -19.05 -6.84
CA LEU A 40 0.43 -18.72 -5.49
C LEU A 40 -0.24 -17.42 -5.05
N PHE A 41 -0.79 -17.46 -3.85
CA PHE A 41 -1.46 -16.34 -3.20
C PHE A 41 -0.66 -16.01 -1.95
N PHE A 42 -0.09 -14.81 -1.88
CA PHE A 42 0.59 -14.32 -0.69
C PHE A 42 -0.28 -13.31 0.01
N LYS A 43 -0.41 -13.44 1.33
CA LYS A 43 -0.90 -12.39 2.20
C LYS A 43 0.30 -11.82 2.97
N LEU A 44 0.67 -10.58 2.71
CA LEU A 44 1.76 -9.87 3.37
C LEU A 44 1.17 -8.88 4.37
N ASP A 45 1.39 -9.09 5.66
CA ASP A 45 0.98 -8.12 6.68
C ASP A 45 2.17 -7.19 7.00
N ILE A 46 2.00 -5.88 6.81
CA ILE A 46 3.03 -4.90 7.14
C ILE A 46 2.92 -4.54 8.61
N GLU A 47 3.83 -5.08 9.41
CA GLU A 47 3.90 -4.77 10.84
C GLU A 47 4.03 -3.26 11.06
N LYS A 48 3.11 -2.69 11.86
CA LYS A 48 3.11 -1.27 12.25
C LYS A 48 3.35 -0.32 11.07
N ALA A 49 2.58 -0.51 10.01
CA ALA A 49 2.83 0.10 8.71
C ALA A 49 3.03 1.62 8.73
N PHE A 50 2.27 2.36 9.55
CA PHE A 50 2.47 3.80 9.73
C PHE A 50 3.77 4.12 10.46
N ASP A 51 4.08 3.41 11.54
CA ASP A 51 5.25 3.67 12.40
C ASP A 51 6.58 3.34 11.68
N ASN A 52 6.53 2.49 10.65
CA ASN A 52 7.70 2.01 9.93
C ASN A 52 8.01 2.77 8.62
N VAL A 53 7.27 3.83 8.28
CA VAL A 53 7.57 4.64 7.09
C VAL A 53 8.89 5.38 7.24
N ASN A 54 9.88 5.06 6.40
CA ASN A 54 11.15 5.78 6.37
C ASN A 54 11.00 7.16 5.68
N TRP A 55 11.42 8.24 6.36
CA TRP A 55 11.26 9.60 5.84
C TRP A 55 12.13 9.92 4.62
N ASN A 56 13.34 9.37 4.52
CA ASN A 56 14.17 9.53 3.32
C ASN A 56 13.53 8.83 2.12
N CYS A 57 12.91 7.67 2.34
CA CYS A 57 12.12 7.01 1.30
C CYS A 57 10.97 7.93 0.87
N LEU A 58 10.12 8.38 1.80
CA LEU A 58 8.99 9.28 1.54
C LEU A 58 9.41 10.53 0.73
N GLU A 59 10.52 11.17 1.12
CA GLU A 59 11.07 12.33 0.43
C GLU A 59 11.43 12.01 -1.03
N ARG A 60 12.06 10.86 -1.29
CA ARG A 60 12.35 10.40 -2.66
C ARG A 60 11.07 10.12 -3.45
N ILE A 61 10.02 9.57 -2.84
CA ILE A 61 8.73 9.36 -3.51
C ILE A 61 8.14 10.69 -3.98
N LEU A 62 8.11 11.67 -3.06
CA LEU A 62 7.60 13.00 -3.36
C LEU A 62 8.40 13.66 -4.48
N GLN A 63 9.72 13.46 -4.52
CA GLN A 63 10.57 13.92 -5.62
C GLN A 63 10.25 13.22 -6.94
N CYS A 64 10.11 11.89 -6.95
CA CYS A 64 9.75 11.12 -8.14
C CYS A 64 8.39 11.51 -8.73
N TRP A 65 7.49 12.05 -7.91
CA TRP A 65 6.17 12.53 -8.33
C TRP A 65 6.13 14.04 -8.55
N ASP A 66 7.31 14.67 -8.68
CA ASP A 66 7.48 16.09 -8.98
C ASP A 66 6.77 17.05 -8.02
N PHE A 67 6.67 16.68 -6.73
CA PHE A 67 6.13 17.59 -5.73
C PHE A 67 7.05 18.82 -5.57
N PRO A 68 6.49 20.04 -5.56
CA PRO A 68 7.28 21.26 -5.43
C PRO A 68 8.17 21.22 -4.18
N PRO A 69 9.43 21.73 -4.23
CA PRO A 69 10.35 21.71 -3.09
C PRO A 69 9.76 22.32 -1.83
N LYS A 70 8.94 23.37 -1.96
CA LYS A 70 8.25 24.03 -0.85
C LYS A 70 7.28 23.08 -0.13
N VAL A 71 6.50 22.30 -0.88
CA VAL A 71 5.55 21.34 -0.33
C VAL A 71 6.28 20.18 0.34
N ARG A 72 7.35 19.69 -0.27
CA ARG A 72 8.22 18.67 0.34
C ARG A 72 8.82 19.15 1.67
N GLY A 73 9.29 20.40 1.72
CA GLY A 73 9.77 21.02 2.96
C GLY A 73 8.70 21.07 4.06
N TRP A 74 7.46 21.41 3.72
CA TRP A 74 6.34 21.38 4.66
C TRP A 74 6.04 19.96 5.17
N ILE A 75 5.97 18.98 4.26
CA ILE A 75 5.73 17.58 4.64
C ILE A 75 6.86 17.07 5.54
N SER A 76 8.12 17.33 5.19
CA SER A 76 9.28 16.98 5.99
C SER A 76 9.22 17.59 7.39
N GLY A 77 8.90 18.88 7.51
CA GLY A 77 8.70 19.53 8.80
C GLY A 77 7.56 18.90 9.61
N LEU A 78 6.43 18.57 8.98
CA LEU A 78 5.28 17.94 9.65
C LEU A 78 5.62 16.55 10.20
N VAL A 79 6.38 15.74 9.46
CA VAL A 79 6.71 14.37 9.90
C VAL A 79 7.87 14.33 10.91
N THR A 80 8.82 15.27 10.82
CA THR A 80 10.05 15.23 11.64
C THR A 80 10.01 16.09 12.92
N SER A 81 9.13 17.08 12.98
CA SER A 81 9.03 17.98 14.14
C SER A 81 8.45 17.38 15.44
N PRO A 82 7.54 16.39 15.42
CA PRO A 82 6.95 15.88 16.66
C PRO A 82 7.96 15.17 17.57
N LEU A 83 7.87 15.48 18.87
CA LEU A 83 8.50 14.70 19.94
C LEU A 83 7.47 13.74 20.53
N LEU A 84 7.93 12.56 20.93
CA LEU A 84 7.11 11.54 21.57
C LEU A 84 7.61 11.28 23.00
N SER A 85 6.67 10.96 23.88
CA SER A 85 6.93 10.38 25.20
C SER A 85 6.03 9.16 25.38
N VAL A 86 6.46 8.22 26.22
CA VAL A 86 5.67 7.04 26.55
C VAL A 86 5.06 7.25 27.93
N LEU A 87 3.78 6.95 28.08
CA LEU A 87 3.11 6.96 29.37
C LEU A 87 3.28 5.58 30.03
N VAL A 88 3.95 5.52 31.17
CA VAL A 88 4.18 4.29 31.95
C VAL A 88 3.53 4.48 33.32
N ASN A 89 2.51 3.67 33.62
CA ASN A 89 1.74 3.75 34.89
C ASN A 89 1.14 5.14 35.19
N GLY A 90 0.82 5.92 34.15
CA GLY A 90 0.28 7.28 34.30
C GLY A 90 1.35 8.38 34.39
N GLU A 91 2.64 8.03 34.41
CA GLU A 91 3.74 8.98 34.36
C GLU A 91 4.37 9.03 32.96
N SER A 92 4.66 10.23 32.46
CA SER A 92 5.29 10.40 31.14
C SER A 92 6.80 10.24 31.26
N THR A 93 7.40 9.48 30.34
CA THR A 93 8.85 9.46 30.15
C THR A 93 9.36 10.79 29.60
N VAL A 94 10.69 10.92 29.53
CA VAL A 94 11.34 11.99 28.77
C VAL A 94 10.93 11.95 27.29
N PHE A 95 10.86 13.14 26.69
CA PHE A 95 10.60 13.27 25.27
C PHE A 95 11.80 12.80 24.44
N PHE A 96 11.52 12.10 23.36
CA PHE A 96 12.50 11.70 22.35
C PHE A 96 12.02 12.06 20.95
N LYS A 97 12.98 12.22 20.04
CA LYS A 97 12.71 12.47 18.62
C LYS A 97 12.36 11.18 17.91
N MET A 98 11.42 11.27 16.99
CA MET A 98 11.18 10.21 16.03
C MET A 98 12.24 10.20 14.94
N GLU A 99 12.51 9.04 14.39
CA GLU A 99 13.43 8.85 13.25
C GLU A 99 12.72 8.34 11.99
N LYS A 100 11.49 7.86 12.16
CA LYS A 100 10.63 7.30 11.12
C LYS A 100 9.18 7.31 11.58
N GLY A 101 8.29 7.05 10.64
CA GLY A 101 6.88 6.81 10.88
C GLY A 101 5.99 8.01 10.53
N LEU A 102 4.70 7.73 10.38
CA LEU A 102 3.64 8.69 10.16
C LEU A 102 2.69 8.68 11.35
N ARG A 103 2.23 9.85 11.76
CA ARG A 103 1.37 9.97 12.94
C ARG A 103 -0.04 9.47 12.63
N GLN A 104 -0.49 8.41 13.29
CA GLN A 104 -1.89 7.98 13.22
C GLN A 104 -2.79 9.07 13.81
N GLY A 105 -3.93 9.33 13.17
CA GLY A 105 -4.83 10.43 13.55
C GLY A 105 -4.48 11.79 12.94
N ASP A 106 -3.31 11.93 12.29
CA ASP A 106 -3.02 13.11 11.49
C ASP A 106 -3.76 13.03 10.14
N PRO A 107 -4.51 14.06 9.72
CA PRO A 107 -5.22 14.08 8.44
C PRO A 107 -4.35 13.79 7.21
N ILE A 108 -3.05 14.14 7.22
CA ILE A 108 -2.18 13.95 6.05
C ILE A 108 -1.56 12.53 5.99
N SER A 109 -1.43 11.85 7.14
CA SER A 109 -0.75 10.55 7.22
C SER A 109 -1.35 9.48 6.31
N PRO A 110 -2.68 9.32 6.19
CA PRO A 110 -3.26 8.37 5.24
C PRO A 110 -2.85 8.64 3.80
N PHE A 111 -2.79 9.91 3.39
CA PHE A 111 -2.35 10.28 2.04
C PHE A 111 -0.89 9.91 1.79
N LEU A 112 0.01 10.29 2.70
CA LEU A 112 1.43 9.99 2.58
C LEU A 112 1.69 8.48 2.57
N PHE A 113 0.96 7.72 3.39
CA PHE A 113 1.04 6.26 3.40
C PHE A 113 0.61 5.67 2.05
N MET A 114 -0.45 6.19 1.43
CA MET A 114 -0.86 5.75 0.09
C MET A 114 0.23 5.99 -0.96
N LEU A 115 0.98 7.11 -0.91
CA LEU A 115 2.10 7.33 -1.85
C LEU A 115 3.18 6.28 -1.69
N VAL A 116 3.49 5.91 -0.43
CA VAL A 116 4.47 4.87 -0.11
C VAL A 116 4.03 3.53 -0.66
N MET A 117 2.76 3.17 -0.47
CA MET A 117 2.22 1.91 -0.98
C MET A 117 2.17 1.85 -2.50
N ASP A 118 2.02 2.98 -3.19
CA ASP A 118 1.97 2.99 -4.65
C ASP A 118 3.32 2.66 -5.30
N ILE A 119 4.45 2.91 -4.61
CA ILE A 119 5.76 2.40 -5.04
C ILE A 119 5.77 0.87 -5.10
N LEU A 120 5.09 0.20 -4.17
CA LEU A 120 4.96 -1.26 -4.24
C LEU A 120 4.19 -1.66 -5.51
N SER A 121 3.14 -0.91 -5.89
CA SER A 121 2.39 -1.14 -7.14
C SER A 121 3.33 -1.06 -8.33
N PHE A 122 4.15 -0.01 -8.35
CA PHE A 122 5.12 0.27 -9.41
C PHE A 122 6.15 -0.85 -9.53
N ILE A 123 6.77 -1.28 -8.41
CA ILE A 123 7.75 -2.37 -8.41
C ILE A 123 7.12 -3.66 -8.94
N LEU A 124 5.91 -4.00 -8.52
CA LEU A 124 5.20 -5.20 -8.99
C LEU A 124 4.82 -5.10 -10.47
N GLY A 125 4.47 -3.91 -10.94
CA GLY A 125 4.26 -3.61 -12.36
C GLY A 125 5.53 -3.82 -13.18
N SER A 126 6.66 -3.30 -12.72
CA SER A 126 7.96 -3.49 -13.39
C SER A 126 8.37 -4.97 -13.44
N LEU A 127 8.20 -5.71 -12.35
CA LEU A 127 8.44 -7.16 -12.34
C LEU A 127 7.54 -7.93 -13.32
N LYS A 128 6.33 -7.44 -13.57
CA LYS A 128 5.44 -8.01 -14.59
C LYS A 128 5.97 -7.76 -15.99
N ILE A 129 6.39 -6.53 -16.29
CA ILE A 129 6.97 -6.14 -17.59
C ILE A 129 8.23 -6.98 -17.88
N ASP A 130 9.07 -7.16 -16.86
CA ASP A 130 10.30 -7.96 -16.95
C ASP A 130 10.03 -9.48 -17.05
N GLY A 131 8.76 -9.91 -17.04
CA GLY A 131 8.37 -11.31 -17.12
C GLY A 131 8.68 -12.15 -15.87
N ARG A 132 9.17 -11.51 -14.80
CA ARG A 132 9.49 -12.14 -13.49
C ARG A 132 8.25 -12.42 -12.66
N LEU A 133 7.17 -11.67 -12.90
CA LEU A 133 5.87 -11.84 -12.29
C LEU A 133 4.83 -12.07 -13.38
N THR A 134 3.96 -13.08 -13.22
CA THR A 134 2.83 -13.28 -14.13
C THR A 134 1.53 -13.00 -13.39
N SER A 135 0.66 -12.16 -14.00
CA SER A 135 -0.65 -11.81 -13.47
C SER A 135 -1.66 -12.95 -13.55
N PHE A 136 -2.69 -12.85 -12.72
CA PHE A 136 -3.89 -13.64 -12.85
C PHE A 136 -4.84 -12.96 -13.82
N ARG A 137 -5.31 -13.70 -14.82
CA ARG A 137 -6.32 -13.24 -15.76
C ARG A 137 -7.69 -13.63 -15.24
N MET A 138 -8.60 -12.65 -15.15
CA MET A 138 -10.01 -12.90 -14.95
C MET A 138 -10.69 -13.02 -16.30
N ASP A 139 -11.15 -14.22 -16.64
CA ASP A 139 -11.92 -14.49 -17.86
C ASP A 139 -13.41 -14.74 -17.57
N GLU A 140 -13.79 -14.95 -16.30
CA GLU A 140 -15.16 -15.22 -15.87
C GLU A 140 -15.78 -13.99 -15.18
N VAL A 141 -17.05 -13.70 -15.50
CA VAL A 141 -17.92 -12.67 -14.89
C VAL A 141 -17.63 -11.20 -15.26
N GLY A 142 -17.62 -10.85 -16.54
CA GLY A 142 -17.81 -9.46 -17.03
C GLY A 142 -16.72 -8.42 -16.68
N LEU A 143 -15.80 -8.74 -15.76
CA LEU A 143 -14.63 -7.98 -15.36
C LEU A 143 -13.42 -8.50 -16.14
N ARG A 144 -13.25 -8.03 -17.38
CA ARG A 144 -12.02 -8.32 -18.15
C ARG A 144 -10.86 -7.53 -17.54
N GLY A 145 -9.90 -8.24 -16.93
CA GLY A 145 -8.72 -7.61 -16.34
C GLY A 145 -7.63 -8.60 -15.97
N GLU A 146 -6.40 -8.09 -15.87
CA GLU A 146 -5.26 -8.83 -15.34
C GLU A 146 -4.85 -8.24 -13.98
N VAL A 147 -4.91 -9.05 -12.93
CA VAL A 147 -4.59 -8.64 -11.57
C VAL A 147 -3.23 -9.21 -11.17
N THR A 148 -2.30 -8.35 -10.78
CA THR A 148 -1.01 -8.75 -10.17
C THR A 148 -1.05 -8.66 -8.65
N HIS A 149 -1.80 -7.70 -8.11
CA HIS A 149 -1.90 -7.44 -6.68
C HIS A 149 -3.22 -6.75 -6.34
N LEU A 150 -3.66 -6.90 -5.10
CA LEU A 150 -4.80 -6.20 -4.51
C LEU A 150 -4.41 -5.60 -3.16
N TYR A 151 -4.83 -4.36 -2.91
CA TYR A 151 -4.51 -3.61 -1.69
C TYR A 151 -5.62 -3.71 -0.63
N MET A 152 -5.64 -4.76 0.17
CA MET A 152 -6.65 -4.89 1.23
C MET A 152 -6.26 -4.09 2.50
N LEU A 153 -6.48 -2.77 2.49
CA LEU A 153 -6.31 -1.91 3.67
C LEU A 153 -7.50 -2.09 4.64
N ILE A 154 -7.63 -3.29 5.21
CA ILE A 154 -8.34 -3.46 6.47
C ILE A 154 -7.43 -2.85 7.55
N ILE A 155 -8.01 -2.31 8.63
CA ILE A 155 -7.38 -1.62 9.77
C ILE A 155 -6.24 -2.41 10.47
N ARG A 156 -5.83 -3.56 9.93
CA ARG A 156 -4.53 -4.22 10.12
C ARG A 156 -3.92 -4.58 8.76
N SER A 157 -3.14 -3.65 8.23
CA SER A 157 -2.04 -3.70 7.25
C SER A 157 -1.78 -4.93 6.35
N SER A 158 -2.77 -5.69 5.89
CA SER A 158 -2.55 -6.89 5.07
C SER A 158 -2.67 -6.63 3.55
N PHE A 159 -1.59 -6.76 2.81
CA PHE A 159 -1.51 -6.80 1.35
C PHE A 159 -1.73 -8.23 0.81
N VAL A 160 -2.35 -8.39 -0.37
CA VAL A 160 -2.45 -9.70 -1.03
C VAL A 160 -1.75 -9.65 -2.40
N MET A 161 -0.65 -10.38 -2.54
CA MET A 161 0.09 -10.53 -3.79
C MET A 161 -0.32 -11.82 -4.49
N LEU A 162 -0.59 -11.73 -5.79
CA LEU A 162 -0.96 -12.86 -6.60
C LEU A 162 0.19 -13.19 -7.54
N VAL A 163 0.87 -14.29 -7.27
CA VAL A 163 2.05 -14.72 -8.01
C VAL A 163 1.73 -16.03 -8.72
N LYS A 164 1.80 -16.06 -10.05
CA LYS A 164 1.85 -17.34 -10.77
C LYS A 164 3.31 -17.78 -10.86
N SER A 165 3.64 -18.90 -10.22
CA SER A 165 4.94 -19.55 -10.41
C SER A 165 5.03 -20.08 -11.85
N ARG A 166 6.15 -19.83 -12.53
CA ARG A 166 6.54 -20.63 -13.70
C ARG A 166 7.22 -21.88 -13.15
N CYS A 167 6.63 -23.04 -13.42
CA CYS A 167 7.44 -24.25 -13.55
C CYS A 167 8.21 -24.15 -14.88
#